data_AF-A0A2D0L0S2-F1
#
_entry.id   AF-A0A2D0L0S2-F1
#
_cell.length_a   1.000
_cell.length_b   1.000
_cell.length_c   1.000
_cell.angle_alpha   90.00
_cell.angle_beta   90.00
_cell.angle_gamma   90.00
#
_symmetry.space_group_name_H-M   'P 1'
#
loop_
_entity.id
_entity.type
_entity.pdbx_description
1 polymer ?
#
loop_
_entity_poly.entity_id
_entity_poly.type
_entity_poly.pdbx_seq_one_letter_code
_entity_poly.pdbx_strand_id
1 'polypeptide(L)' 'MEKVRNIAPTGIRMPDSLKAVLKMVAKEEGRSLNSEVVKRLERSLKEDGVLNAQ' A
#
# COMPACT_ATOMS: atom_id res chain seq x y z
N MET A 1 -11.54 13.50 4.07
CA MET A 1 -10.58 12.40 4.21
C MET A 1 -11.23 11.29 5.02
N GLU A 2 -11.58 10.17 4.38
CA GLU A 2 -12.03 8.99 5.12
C GLU A 2 -10.92 8.51 6.05
N LYS A 3 -11.25 8.30 7.33
CA LYS A 3 -10.30 7.72 8.27
C LYS A 3 -10.02 6.30 7.81
N VAL A 4 -8.74 5.97 7.52
CA VAL A 4 -8.27 4.64 7.09
C VAL A 4 -8.79 3.49 7.96
N ARG A 5 -9.13 3.77 9.23
CA ARG A 5 -9.74 2.83 10.17
C ARG A 5 -11.18 2.40 9.82
N ASN A 6 -11.88 3.14 8.98
CA ASN A 6 -13.27 2.85 8.57
C ASN A 6 -13.34 2.01 7.28
N ILE A 7 -12.21 1.76 6.61
CA ILE A 7 -12.15 0.98 5.38
C ILE A 7 -12.06 -0.50 5.77
N ALA A 8 -12.97 -1.33 5.25
CA ALA A 8 -12.93 -2.76 5.50
C ALA A 8 -11.61 -3.37 5.00
N PRO A 9 -10.96 -4.26 5.76
CA PRO A 9 -9.70 -4.86 5.35
C PRO A 9 -9.90 -5.68 4.07
N THR A 10 -9.05 -5.43 3.07
CA THR A 10 -9.05 -6.23 1.83
C THR A 10 -8.12 -7.44 2.01
N GLY A 11 -8.69 -8.64 1.89
CA GLY A 11 -7.93 -9.89 2.00
C GLY A 11 -7.16 -10.19 0.71
N ILE A 12 -5.90 -9.78 0.63
CA ILE A 12 -5.02 -10.07 -0.51
C ILE A 12 -4.11 -11.24 -0.17
N ARG A 13 -4.05 -12.26 -1.04
CA ARG A 13 -3.04 -13.32 -0.94
C ARG A 13 -1.71 -12.81 -1.50
N MET A 14 -0.69 -12.77 -0.64
CA MET A 14 0.65 -12.35 -1.01
C MET A 14 1.64 -13.48 -0.69
N PRO A 15 2.64 -13.73 -1.56
CA PRO A 15 3.76 -14.59 -1.21
C PRO A 15 4.48 -14.08 0.05
N ASP A 16 4.94 -14.99 0.90
CA ASP A 16 5.57 -14.62 2.18
C ASP A 16 6.86 -13.81 1.99
N SER A 17 7.63 -14.11 0.95
CA SER A 17 8.83 -13.36 0.58
C SER A 17 8.51 -11.89 0.29
N LEU A 18 7.48 -11.63 -0.53
CA LEU A 18 7.04 -10.28 -0.86
C LEU A 18 6.52 -9.54 0.38
N LYS A 19 5.72 -10.23 1.22
CA LYS A 19 5.19 -9.65 2.46
C LYS A 19 6.30 -9.27 3.44
N ALA A 20 7.36 -10.07 3.53
CA ALA A 20 8.52 -9.78 4.37
C ALA A 20 9.25 -8.50 3.91
N VAL A 21 9.50 -8.37 2.61
CA VAL A 21 10.13 -7.17 2.02
C VAL A 21 9.28 -5.93 2.26
N LEU A 22 7.96 -6.02 2.02
CA LEU A 22 7.05 -4.89 2.24
C LEU A 22 7.00 -4.46 3.71
N LYS A 23 7.06 -5.41 4.66
CA LYS A 23 7.13 -5.09 6.09
C LYS A 23 8.43 -4.38 6.47
N MET A 24 9.55 -4.82 5.91
CA MET A 24 10.85 -4.21 6.16
C MET A 24 10.85 -2.76 5.68
N VAL A 25 10.46 -2.51 4.43
CA VAL A 25 10.41 -1.16 3.86
C VAL A 25 9.40 -0.27 4.59
N ALA A 26 8.23 -0.79 4.95
CA ALA A 26 7.25 -0.03 5.73
C ALA A 26 7.83 0.42 7.08
N LYS A 27 8.61 -0.45 7.75
CA LYS A 27 9.26 -0.12 9.02
C LYS A 27 10.34 0.95 8.84
N GLU A 28 11.15 0.87 7.79
CA GLU A 28 12.18 1.87 7.47
C GLU A 28 11.57 3.26 7.19
N GLU A 29 10.44 3.30 6.50
CA GLU A 29 9.69 4.53 6.19
C GLU A 29 8.81 5.04 7.35
N GLY A 30 8.77 4.34 8.48
CA GLY A 30 7.91 4.69 9.63
C GLY A 30 6.41 4.57 9.33
N ARG A 31 6.02 3.72 8.40
CA ARG A 31 4.62 3.50 7.96
C ARG A 31 4.08 2.15 8.40
N SER A 32 2.75 2.04 8.46
CA SER A 32 2.11 0.74 8.54
C SER A 32 2.28 -0.03 7.24
N LEU A 33 2.28 -1.37 7.30
CA LEU A 33 2.30 -2.21 6.10
C LEU A 33 1.18 -1.84 5.12
N ASN A 34 -0.02 -1.55 5.63
CA ASN A 34 -1.14 -1.15 4.80
C ASN A 34 -0.89 0.19 4.08
N SER A 35 -0.39 1.19 4.80
CA SER A 35 -0.05 2.50 4.21
C SER A 35 1.01 2.37 3.12
N GLU A 36 1.98 1.48 3.31
CA GLU A 36 3.04 1.24 2.34
C GLU A 36 2.53 0.52 1.08
N VAL A 37 1.67 -0.48 1.25
CA VAL A 37 1.00 -1.14 0.12
C VAL A 37 0.17 -0.14 -0.68
N VAL A 38 -0.65 0.68 -0.02
CA VAL A 38 -1.48 1.68 -0.68
C VAL A 38 -0.63 2.68 -1.46
N LYS A 39 0.41 3.25 -0.84
CA LYS A 39 1.31 4.20 -1.53
C LYS A 39 1.99 3.59 -2.75
N ARG A 40 2.43 2.34 -2.67
CA ARG A 40 3.04 1.63 -3.81
C ARG A 40 2.05 1.43 -4.94
N LEU A 41 0.80 1.05 -4.63
CA LEU A 41 -0.26 0.91 -5.63
C LEU A 41 -0.66 2.24 -6.25
N GLU A 42 -0.82 3.30 -5.44
CA GLU A 42 -1.10 4.65 -5.94
C GLU A 42 0.02 5.13 -6.88
N ARG A 43 1.27 4.86 -6.52
CA ARG A 43 2.42 5.22 -7.35
C ARG A 43 2.42 4.45 -8.66
N SER A 44 2.24 3.13 -8.64
CA SER A 44 2.21 2.32 -9.87
C SER A 44 1.07 2.76 -10.79
N LEU A 45 -0.13 2.98 -10.24
CA LEU A 45 -1.29 3.41 -11.03
C LEU A 45 -1.15 4.84 -11.59
N LYS A 46 -0.41 5.72 -10.90
CA LYS A 46 -0.02 7.04 -11.44
C LYS A 46 1.00 6.92 -12.56
N GLU A 47 2.01 6.07 -12.39
CA GLU A 47 3.03 5.80 -13.42
C GLU A 47 2.40 5.15 -14.67
N ASP A 48 1.40 4.28 -14.49
CA ASP A 48 0.62 3.67 -15.57
C ASP A 48 -0.38 4.64 -16.24
N GLY A 49 -0.51 5.88 -15.73
CA GLY A 49 -1.44 6.89 -16.25
C GLY A 49 -2.93 6.62 -15.99
N VAL A 50 -3.24 5.58 -15.22
CA VAL A 50 -4.62 5.18 -14.86
C VAL A 50 -5.18 6.12 -13.78
N LEU A 51 -4.33 6.54 -12.85
CA LEU A 51 -4.68 7.43 -11.75
C LEU A 51 -4.17 8.85 -12.06
N ASN A 52 -4.99 9.62 -12.78
CA ASN A 52 -4.80 11.05 -12.90
C ASN A 52 -5.25 11.69 -11.59
N ALA A 53 -4.30 12.22 -10.81
CA ALA A 53 -4.64 12.98 -9.61
C ALA A 53 -5.56 14.16 -10.00
N GLN A 54 -6.80 14.16 -9.50
CA GLN A 54 -7.60 15.38 -9.37
C GLN A 54 -7.15 16.14 -8.11
#